data_AF-A0AAE7TKN3-F1
#
_entry.id   AF-A0AAE7TKN3-F1
#
_cell.length_a   1.000
_cell.length_b   1.000
_cell.length_c   1.000
_cell.angle_alpha   90.00
_cell.angle_beta   90.00
_cell.angle_gamma   90.00
#
_symmetry.space_group_name_H-M   'P 1'
#
loop_
_entity.id
_entity.type
_entity.pdbx_description
1 polymer ?
#
loop_
_entity_poly.entity_id
_entity_poly.type
_entity_poly.pdbx_seq_one_letter_code
_entity_poly.pdbx_strand_id
1 'polypeptide(L)' 'MIDNDDKKRRRLVEFKNGCRYGRFGKTKAYELIAHERIRAYKMGGKTLIDLDSVDEYHASLPRLEARASPGTESP' A
#
# COMPACT_ATOMS: atom_id res chain seq x y z
N MET A 1 1.29 -26.19 8.04
CA MET A 1 0.38 -25.85 6.93
C MET A 1 1.25 -25.22 5.87
N ILE A 2 1.38 -25.88 4.71
CA ILE A 2 2.24 -25.43 3.62
C ILE A 2 1.36 -24.56 2.75
N ASP A 3 1.47 -23.24 2.91
CA ASP A 3 0.79 -22.25 2.09
C ASP A 3 1.21 -22.44 0.64
N ASN A 4 0.40 -23.24 -0.06
CA ASN A 4 0.28 -23.24 -1.50
C ASN A 4 -0.38 -21.92 -1.91
N ASP A 5 0.32 -20.81 -1.67
CA ASP A 5 -0.05 -19.50 -2.20
C ASP A 5 0.28 -19.53 -3.69
N ASP A 6 -0.71 -20.06 -4.42
CA ASP A 6 -1.10 -19.74 -5.77
C ASP A 6 -0.09 -18.85 -6.50
N LYS A 7 0.52 -19.38 -7.56
CA LYS A 7 1.41 -18.66 -8.50
C LYS A 7 0.65 -17.56 -9.26
N LYS A 8 -0.13 -16.72 -8.60
CA LYS A 8 -0.52 -15.42 -9.11
C LYS A 8 0.78 -14.66 -9.33
N ARG A 9 0.99 -14.18 -10.56
CA ARG A 9 2.15 -13.35 -10.91
C ARG A 9 2.16 -12.13 -9.99
N ARG A 10 2.93 -12.18 -8.90
CA ARG A 10 3.06 -11.09 -7.94
C ARG A 10 3.60 -9.87 -8.66
N ARG A 11 2.91 -8.73 -8.52
CA ARG A 11 3.33 -7.46 -9.12
C ARG A 11 4.44 -6.86 -8.27
N LEU A 12 5.63 -7.42 -8.41
CA LEU A 12 6.82 -7.01 -7.65
C LEU A 12 7.53 -5.86 -8.36
N VAL A 13 7.78 -4.78 -7.64
CA VAL A 13 8.58 -3.64 -8.12
C VAL A 13 9.66 -3.26 -7.12
N GLU A 14 10.75 -2.64 -7.58
CA GLU A 14 11.78 -2.13 -6.68
C GLU A 14 11.21 -1.18 -5.62
N PHE A 15 11.79 -1.19 -4.41
CA PHE A 15 11.34 -0.39 -3.26
C PHE A 15 11.02 1.06 -3.59
N LYS A 16 11.87 1.72 -4.39
CA LYS A 16 11.67 3.11 -4.82
C LYS A 16 10.37 3.28 -5.64
N ASN A 17 10.09 2.34 -6.54
CA ASN A 17 8.89 2.34 -7.37
C ASN A 17 7.65 1.98 -6.55
N GLY A 18 7.77 1.04 -5.60
CA GLY A 18 6.70 0.70 -4.66
C GLY A 18 6.28 1.90 -3.79
N CYS A 19 7.25 2.65 -3.24
CA CYS A 19 6.98 3.89 -2.51
C CYS A 19 6.24 4.92 -3.38
N ARG A 20 6.69 5.09 -4.63
CA ARG A 20 6.06 6.01 -5.59
C ARG A 20 4.62 5.60 -5.90
N TYR A 21 4.37 4.30 -6.11
CA TYR A 21 3.05 3.76 -6.37
C TYR A 21 2.10 3.96 -5.18
N GLY A 22 2.55 3.56 -3.99
CA GLY A 22 1.76 3.68 -2.76
C GLY A 22 1.59 5.10 -2.22
N ARG A 23 2.20 6.10 -2.87
CA ARG A 23 2.17 7.52 -2.47
C ARG A 23 2.62 7.76 -1.02
N PHE A 24 3.62 7.00 -0.57
CA PHE A 24 4.20 7.14 0.76
C PHE A 24 5.73 7.28 0.71
N GLY A 25 6.29 8.01 1.68
CA GLY A 25 7.74 8.16 1.83
C GLY A 25 8.43 6.88 2.29
N LYS A 26 9.77 6.85 2.24
CA LYS A 26 10.57 5.68 2.63
C LYS A 26 10.32 5.24 4.07
N THR A 27 10.29 6.19 5.01
CA THR A 27 10.01 5.90 6.43
C THR A 27 8.68 5.18 6.59
N LYS A 28 7.63 5.74 5.98
CA LYS A 28 6.30 5.13 6.02
C LYS A 28 6.24 3.77 5.36
N ALA A 29 6.95 3.58 4.23
CA ALA A 29 7.07 2.27 3.60
C ALA A 29 7.67 1.22 4.55
N TYR A 30 8.76 1.56 5.25
CA TYR A 30 9.36 0.66 6.23
C TYR A 30 8.43 0.36 7.41
N GLU A 31 7.72 1.36 7.92
CA GLU A 31 6.70 1.15 8.96
C GLU A 31 5.62 0.19 8.48
N LEU A 32 5.10 0.38 7.27
CA LEU A 32 4.06 -0.49 6.71
C LEU A 32 4.55 -1.93 6.52
N ILE A 33 5.81 -2.13 6.13
CA ILE A 33 6.41 -3.47 6.04
C ILE A 33 6.58 -4.09 7.43
N ALA A 34 7.08 -3.32 8.41
CA ALA A 34 7.29 -3.78 9.77
C ALA A 34 5.99 -4.15 10.49
N HIS A 35 4.89 -3.47 10.15
CA HIS A 35 3.55 -3.77 10.64
C HIS A 35 2.77 -4.75 9.75
N GLU A 36 3.43 -5.38 8.78
CA GLU A 36 2.81 -6.36 7.86
C GLU A 36 1.59 -5.81 7.09
N ARG A 37 1.51 -4.47 6.95
CA ARG A 37 0.46 -3.78 6.19
C ARG A 37 0.70 -3.88 4.69
N ILE A 38 1.96 -3.96 4.26
CA ILE A 38 2.35 -4.22 2.88
C ILE A 38 3.45 -5.30 2.86
N ARG A 39 3.48 -6.10 1.80
CA ARG A 39 4.42 -7.21 1.66
C ARG A 39 5.66 -6.76 0.87
N ALA A 40 6.84 -7.18 1.34
CA ALA A 40 8.12 -6.93 0.70
C ALA A 40 8.96 -8.20 0.63
N TYR A 41 9.75 -8.32 -0.43
CA TYR A 41 10.60 -9.49 -0.70
C TYR A 41 12.04 -9.04 -0.98
N LYS A 42 13.02 -9.88 -0.63
CA LYS A 42 14.43 -9.63 -0.95
C LYS A 42 14.80 -10.31 -2.27
N MET A 43 15.51 -9.59 -3.13
CA MET A 43 16.09 -10.12 -4.38
C MET A 43 17.50 -9.55 -4.55
N GLY A 44 18.53 -10.35 -4.20
CA GLY A 44 19.93 -10.02 -4.49
C GLY A 44 20.36 -8.60 -4.08
N GLY A 45 20.24 -8.26 -2.79
CA GLY A 45 20.54 -6.93 -2.25
C GLY A 45 19.45 -5.88 -2.48
N LYS A 46 18.50 -6.13 -3.39
CA LYS A 46 17.33 -5.27 -3.60
C LYS A 46 16.16 -5.71 -2.72
N THR A 47 15.27 -4.75 -2.46
CA THR A 47 13.97 -5.01 -1.84
C THR A 47 12.89 -4.73 -2.88
N LEU A 48 11.98 -5.67 -3.05
CA LEU A 48 10.82 -5.60 -3.92
C LEU A 48 9.56 -5.42 -3.08
N ILE A 49 8.62 -4.61 -3.55
CA ILE A 49 7.32 -4.37 -2.94
C ILE A 49 6.26 -5.04 -3.80
N ASP A 50 5.32 -5.72 -3.15
CA ASP A 50 4.16 -6.30 -3.79
C ASP A 50 3.04 -5.27 -3.94
N LEU A 51 2.74 -4.88 -5.19
CA LEU A 51 1.74 -3.85 -5.45
C LEU A 51 0.33 -4.28 -5.05
N ASP A 52 0.02 -5.57 -5.12
CA ASP A 52 -1.28 -6.10 -4.68
C ASP A 52 -1.49 -5.81 -3.18
N SER A 53 -0.50 -6.06 -2.32
CA SER A 53 -0.59 -5.68 -0.91
C SER A 53 -0.69 -4.16 -0.66
N VAL A 54 -0.16 -3.33 -1.56
CA VAL A 54 -0.30 -1.87 -1.47
C VAL A 54 -1.73 -1.44 -1.79
N ASP A 55 -2.34 -2.04 -2.82
CA ASP A 55 -3.75 -1.82 -3.16
C ASP A 55 -4.67 -2.28 -2.01
N GLU A 56 -4.39 -3.44 -1.41
CA GLU A 56 -5.09 -3.93 -0.20
C GLU A 56 -5.01 -2.91 0.94
N TYR A 57 -3.81 -2.36 1.20
CA TYR A 57 -3.62 -1.33 2.23
C TYR A 57 -4.43 -0.06 1.93
N HIS A 58 -4.40 0.44 0.69
CA HIS A 58 -5.19 1.62 0.30
C HIS A 58 -6.69 1.39 0.42
N ALA A 59 -7.19 0.21 0.03
CA ALA A 59 -8.59 -0.16 0.17
C ALA A 59 -9.04 -0.22 1.64
N SER A 60 -8.11 -0.50 2.56
CA SER A 60 -8.38 -0.52 4.01
C SER A 60 -8.41 0.86 4.67
N LEU A 61 -7.95 1.92 3.98
CA LEU A 61 -7.89 3.25 4.58
C LEU A 61 -9.30 3.81 4.76
N PRO A 62 -9.62 4.40 5.93
CA PRO A 62 -10.90 5.06 6.13
C PRO A 62 -11.02 6.23 5.15
N ARG A 63 -12.19 6.33 4.51
CA ARG A 63 -12.51 7.48 3.67
C ARG A 63 -12.58 8.72 4.55
N LEU A 64 -11.80 9.75 4.22
CA LEU A 64 -11.94 11.05 4.86
C LEU A 64 -13.23 11.70 4.33
N GLU A 65 -14.24 11.80 5.18
CA GLU A 65 -15.43 12.61 4.90
C GLU A 65 -15.00 14.08 4.93
N ALA A 66 -14.98 14.75 3.78
CA ALA A 66 -14.92 16.20 3.78
C ALA A 66 -16.19 16.69 4.46
N ARG A 67 -16.07 17.46 5.55
CA ARG A 67 -17.20 18.21 6.08
C ARG A 67 -17.72 19.08 4.94
N ALA A 68 -18.80 18.67 4.28
CA ALA A 68 -19.58 19.56 3.48
C ALA A 68 -20.03 20.66 4.44
N SER A 69 -19.45 21.85 4.30
CA SER A 69 -19.93 23.03 4.99
C SER A 69 -21.42 23.16 4.63
N PRO A 70 -22.36 23.15 5.59
CA PRO A 70 -23.75 23.49 5.30
C PRO A 70 -23.77 24.99 5.00
N GLY A 71 -23.55 25.33 3.73
CA GLY A 71 -23.36 26.69 3.27
C GLY A 71 -24.27 26.98 2.10
N THR A 72 -25.39 27.62 2.42
CA THR A 72 -26.30 28.32 1.50
C THR A 72 -27.42 27.46 0.91
N GLU A 73 -28.40 27.11 1.75
CA GLU A 73 -29.80 27.25 1.32
C GLU A 73 -30.20 28.71 1.53
N SER A 74 -30.67 29.39 0.48
CA SER A 74 -31.50 30.61 0.52
C SER A 74 -31.84 31.04 -0.92
N PRO A 75 -32.97 31.72 -1.17
CA PRO A 75 -34.32 31.63 -0.58
C PRO A 75 -35.37 31.08 -1.56
#